data_AF-A0A085W5D7-F1
#
_entry.id   AF-A0A085W5D7-F1
#
_cell.length_a   1.000
_cell.length_b   1.000
_cell.length_c   1.000
_cell.angle_alpha   90.00
_cell.angle_beta   90.00
_cell.angle_gamma   90.00
#
_symmetry.space_group_name_H-M   'P 1'
#
loop_
_entity.id
_entity.type
_entity.pdbx_description
1 polymer ?
#
loop_
_entity_poly.entity_id
_entity_poly.type
_entity_poly.pdbx_seq_one_letter_code
_entity_poly.pdbx_strand_id
1 'polypeptide(L)'
;MGSRIEAVEVLSFRLELPRLALDRLPSELGTALPVRMEKEADGTLWVEHDGQESFLRFRLEGDSAELEEISISQDAQGHFFQKVLGALMVRFRGDLRARLVFDPRENRAEDPWVEVKIEQGRTTWPGLATQAAAVRLAHAAAEGGSVGASGEGGGEASSEEPLTPEEEELSRILARAEAAWQEYQRLKRQRQQPR
;
A
#
# COMPACT_ATOMS: atom_id res chain seq x y z
N MET A 1 16.95 -1.72 -1.06
CA MET A 1 17.40 -2.45 -2.26
C MET A 1 16.28 -3.43 -2.57
N GLY A 2 15.57 -3.25 -3.69
CA GLY A 2 14.58 -4.22 -4.15
C GLY A 2 15.28 -5.33 -4.94
N SER A 3 14.79 -6.56 -4.81
CA SER A 3 15.25 -7.68 -5.65
C SER A 3 14.54 -7.63 -7.00
N ARG A 4 15.26 -7.99 -8.06
CA ARG A 4 14.67 -8.11 -9.40
C ARG A 4 13.64 -9.23 -9.43
N ILE A 5 12.43 -8.90 -9.89
CA ILE A 5 11.35 -9.87 -10.09
C ILE A 5 11.37 -10.24 -11.57
N GLU A 6 11.63 -11.51 -11.88
CA GLU A 6 11.62 -11.99 -13.26
C GLU A 6 10.19 -12.14 -13.78
N ALA A 7 9.30 -12.65 -12.94
CA ALA A 7 7.88 -12.79 -13.27
C ALA A 7 7.02 -12.76 -12.01
N VAL A 8 5.76 -12.38 -12.19
CA VAL A 8 4.72 -12.52 -11.17
C VAL A 8 3.68 -13.51 -11.67
N GLU A 9 3.61 -14.68 -11.02
CA GLU A 9 2.57 -15.67 -11.26
C GLU A 9 1.35 -15.34 -10.39
N VAL A 10 0.31 -14.79 -10.99
CA VAL A 10 -0.90 -14.39 -10.26
C VAL A 10 -1.80 -15.59 -10.05
N LEU A 11 -2.13 -15.88 -8.79
CA LEU A 11 -3.00 -16.98 -8.39
C LEU A 11 -4.46 -16.50 -8.23
N SER A 12 -4.65 -15.33 -7.63
CA SER A 12 -5.95 -14.69 -7.48
C SER A 12 -5.77 -13.21 -7.16
N PHE A 13 -6.68 -12.36 -7.60
CA PHE A 13 -6.68 -10.95 -7.24
C PHE A 13 -8.09 -10.36 -7.29
N ARG A 14 -8.29 -9.28 -6.54
CA ARG A 14 -9.46 -8.41 -6.64
C ARG A 14 -9.05 -7.00 -6.26
N LEU A 15 -9.34 -6.05 -7.14
CA LEU A 15 -9.10 -4.65 -6.86
C LEU A 15 -10.11 -3.79 -7.60
N GLU A 16 -10.84 -2.99 -6.84
CA GLU A 16 -11.68 -1.93 -7.34
C GLU A 16 -11.19 -0.60 -6.75
N LEU A 17 -11.11 0.44 -7.58
CA LEU A 17 -10.70 1.75 -7.11
C LEU A 17 -11.42 2.87 -7.86
N PRO A 18 -11.47 4.08 -7.30
CA PRO A 18 -11.97 5.24 -8.01
C PRO A 18 -11.13 5.53 -9.26
N ARG A 19 -11.77 5.77 -10.40
CA ARG A 19 -11.11 6.13 -11.65
C ARG A 19 -10.16 7.33 -11.48
N LEU A 20 -10.56 8.30 -10.65
CA LEU A 20 -9.74 9.47 -10.32
C LEU A 20 -8.36 9.12 -9.73
N ALA A 21 -8.25 7.99 -9.02
CA ALA A 21 -6.98 7.55 -8.49
C ALA A 21 -6.05 7.01 -9.59
N LEU A 22 -6.60 6.34 -10.62
CA LEU A 22 -5.81 5.94 -11.79
C LEU A 22 -5.35 7.16 -12.57
N ASP A 23 -6.22 8.13 -12.82
CA ASP A 23 -5.87 9.35 -13.57
C ASP A 23 -4.76 10.16 -12.87
N ARG A 24 -4.61 10.04 -11.54
CA ARG A 24 -3.55 10.69 -10.74
C ARG A 24 -2.26 9.89 -10.63
N LEU A 25 -2.30 8.59 -10.93
CA LEU A 25 -1.19 7.66 -10.71
C LEU A 25 0.13 8.12 -11.33
N PRO A 26 0.21 8.61 -12.59
CA PRO A 26 1.47 9.07 -13.17
C PRO A 26 2.07 10.26 -12.41
N SER A 27 1.22 11.14 -11.89
CA SER A 27 1.66 12.31 -11.12
C SER A 27 2.14 11.93 -9.72
N GLU A 28 1.52 10.92 -9.10
CA GLU A 28 1.92 10.42 -7.78
C GLU A 28 3.24 9.63 -7.82
N LEU A 29 3.48 8.87 -8.89
CA LEU A 29 4.73 8.13 -9.09
C LEU A 29 5.89 9.05 -9.52
N GLY A 30 5.57 10.14 -10.22
CA GLY A 30 6.54 11.14 -10.67
C GLY A 30 7.58 10.55 -11.63
N THR A 31 8.78 11.14 -11.65
CA THR A 31 9.87 10.70 -12.54
C THR A 31 10.57 9.41 -12.07
N ALA A 32 10.25 8.91 -10.88
CA ALA A 32 10.90 7.75 -10.30
C ALA A 32 10.45 6.43 -10.92
N LEU A 33 9.27 6.40 -11.52
CA LEU A 33 8.73 5.25 -12.24
C LEU A 33 7.85 5.76 -13.39
N PRO A 34 8.41 5.95 -14.60
CA PRO A 34 7.64 6.44 -15.73
C PRO A 34 6.58 5.41 -16.10
N VAL A 35 5.32 5.74 -15.89
CA VAL A 35 4.18 4.93 -16.32
C VAL A 35 3.45 5.63 -17.45
N ARG A 36 3.08 4.86 -18.46
CA ARG A 36 2.22 5.32 -19.55
C ARG A 36 0.83 4.73 -19.35
N MET A 37 -0.16 5.53 -19.73
CA MET A 37 -1.57 5.17 -19.64
C MET A 37 -2.20 5.24 -21.03
N GLU A 38 -2.84 4.17 -21.45
CA GLU A 38 -3.49 4.08 -22.76
C GLU A 38 -4.93 3.60 -22.59
N LYS A 39 -5.87 4.37 -23.14
CA LYS A 39 -7.31 4.04 -23.11
C LYS A 39 -7.68 3.40 -24.43
N GLU A 40 -8.28 2.22 -24.35
CA GLU A 40 -8.76 1.51 -25.53
C GLU A 40 -10.24 1.83 -25.81
N ALA A 41 -10.66 1.53 -27.05
CA ALA A 41 -12.03 1.81 -27.51
C ALA A 41 -13.09 0.95 -26.81
N ASP A 42 -12.69 -0.17 -26.21
CA ASP A 42 -13.55 -1.10 -25.48
C ASP A 42 -13.85 -0.64 -24.03
N GLY A 43 -13.29 0.50 -23.61
CA GLY A 43 -13.46 1.03 -22.26
C GLY A 43 -12.45 0.50 -21.24
N THR A 44 -11.42 -0.21 -21.69
CA THR A 44 -10.29 -0.59 -20.84
C THR A 44 -9.20 0.47 -20.80
N LEU A 45 -8.42 0.43 -19.72
CA LEU A 45 -7.30 1.32 -19.46
C LEU A 45 -6.08 0.48 -19.11
N TRP A 46 -5.03 0.66 -19.90
CA TRP A 46 -3.72 0.07 -19.67
C TRP A 46 -2.85 1.03 -18.88
N VAL A 47 -2.16 0.49 -17.88
CA VAL A 47 -1.09 1.17 -17.15
C VAL A 47 0.16 0.34 -17.33
N GLU A 48 1.09 0.84 -18.14
CA GLU A 48 2.35 0.16 -18.47
C GLU A 48 3.53 0.93 -17.90
N HIS A 49 4.60 0.22 -17.54
CA HIS A 49 5.88 0.86 -17.22
C HIS A 49 6.66 1.12 -18.50
N ASP A 50 7.12 2.35 -18.69
CA ASP A 50 7.83 2.75 -19.91
C ASP A 50 9.12 1.92 -20.09
N GLY A 51 9.24 1.24 -21.24
CA GLY A 51 10.38 0.40 -21.57
C GLY A 51 10.42 -0.98 -20.87
N GLN A 52 9.33 -1.44 -20.25
CA GLN A 52 9.20 -2.81 -19.73
C GLN A 52 7.91 -3.48 -20.18
N GLU A 53 7.88 -4.81 -20.16
CA GLU A 53 6.70 -5.62 -20.52
C GLU A 53 5.72 -5.80 -19.35
N SER A 54 5.82 -4.96 -18.32
CA SER A 54 4.94 -4.98 -17.15
C SER A 54 3.77 -4.01 -17.32
N PHE A 55 2.55 -4.53 -17.19
CA PHE A 55 1.32 -3.75 -17.32
C PHE A 55 0.21 -4.22 -16.36
N LEU A 56 -0.73 -3.31 -16.12
CA LEU A 56 -2.02 -3.58 -15.47
C LEU A 56 -3.14 -3.15 -16.41
N ARG A 57 -4.18 -3.97 -16.56
CA ARG A 57 -5.38 -3.61 -17.32
C ARG A 57 -6.57 -3.42 -16.38
N PHE A 58 -7.26 -2.30 -16.55
CA PHE A 58 -8.46 -1.97 -15.79
C PHE A 58 -9.65 -1.83 -16.73
N ARG A 59 -10.81 -2.36 -16.36
CA ARG A 59 -12.10 -2.01 -16.97
C ARG A 59 -12.66 -0.78 -16.27
N LEU A 60 -13.06 0.22 -17.04
CA LEU A 60 -13.64 1.45 -16.52
C LEU A 60 -15.17 1.35 -16.47
N GLU A 61 -15.76 1.58 -15.30
CA GLU A 61 -17.21 1.56 -15.09
C GLU A 61 -17.67 2.85 -14.41
N GLY A 62 -18.05 3.84 -15.22
CA GLY A 62 -18.41 5.17 -14.71
C GLY A 62 -17.24 5.83 -13.98
N ASP A 63 -17.38 6.00 -12.67
CA ASP A 63 -16.39 6.61 -11.77
C ASP A 63 -15.49 5.59 -11.04
N SER A 64 -15.70 4.29 -11.27
CA SER A 64 -14.84 3.22 -10.75
C SER A 64 -14.03 2.56 -11.86
N ALA A 65 -13.01 1.83 -11.42
CA ALA A 65 -12.17 1.00 -12.26
C ALA A 65 -11.90 -0.33 -11.55
N GLU A 66 -12.12 -1.43 -12.26
CA GLU A 66 -11.86 -2.79 -11.78
C GLU A 66 -10.60 -3.32 -12.46
N LEU A 67 -9.67 -3.86 -11.69
CA LEU A 67 -8.48 -4.52 -12.23
C LEU A 67 -8.90 -5.85 -12.86
N GLU A 68 -8.53 -6.06 -14.12
CA GLU A 68 -8.86 -7.28 -14.88
C GLU A 68 -7.65 -8.14 -15.21
N GLU A 69 -6.47 -7.53 -15.33
CA GLU A 69 -5.27 -8.23 -15.75
C GLU A 69 -4.03 -7.63 -15.11
N ILE A 70 -3.11 -8.53 -14.74
CA ILE A 70 -1.82 -8.21 -14.17
C ILE A 70 -0.78 -9.01 -14.97
N SER A 71 0.15 -8.30 -15.58
CA SER A 71 1.36 -8.90 -16.16
C SER A 71 2.56 -8.13 -15.62
N ILE A 72 3.45 -8.82 -14.92
CA ILE A 72 4.69 -8.21 -14.44
C ILE A 72 5.83 -9.16 -14.80
N SER A 73 6.74 -8.66 -15.61
CA SER A 73 7.92 -9.36 -16.09
C SER A 73 9.13 -8.43 -16.07
N GLN A 74 10.28 -9.00 -15.73
CA GLN A 74 11.58 -8.32 -15.72
C GLN A 74 11.57 -6.98 -14.94
N ASP A 75 10.85 -6.94 -13.82
CA ASP A 75 10.79 -5.78 -12.94
C ASP A 75 12.11 -5.70 -12.14
N ALA A 76 13.09 -5.01 -12.75
CA ALA A 76 14.49 -4.93 -12.33
C ALA A 76 14.72 -4.63 -10.84
N GLN A 77 13.80 -3.93 -10.17
CA GLN A 77 13.90 -3.59 -8.75
C GLN A 77 12.62 -3.91 -7.98
N GLY A 78 11.70 -4.66 -8.57
CA GLY A 78 10.36 -4.86 -8.02
C GLY A 78 9.57 -3.55 -7.88
N HIS A 79 9.92 -2.52 -8.65
CA HIS A 79 9.34 -1.19 -8.51
C HIS A 79 7.92 -1.14 -9.04
N PHE A 80 7.65 -1.76 -10.18
CA PHE A 80 6.29 -1.82 -10.71
C PHE A 80 5.39 -2.61 -9.76
N PHE A 81 5.88 -3.76 -9.29
CA PHE A 81 5.17 -4.55 -8.28
C PHE A 81 4.93 -3.75 -6.99
N GLN A 82 5.95 -3.12 -6.40
CA GLN A 82 5.81 -2.48 -5.09
C GLN A 82 5.11 -1.12 -5.16
N LYS A 83 5.48 -0.27 -6.14
CA LYS A 83 5.02 1.12 -6.19
C LYS A 83 3.73 1.30 -6.97
N VAL A 84 3.39 0.37 -7.87
CA VAL A 84 2.15 0.43 -8.64
C VAL A 84 1.16 -0.58 -8.08
N LEU A 85 1.34 -1.87 -8.38
CA LEU A 85 0.36 -2.89 -8.02
C LEU A 85 0.15 -2.98 -6.50
N GLY A 86 1.24 -3.18 -5.75
CA GLY A 86 1.22 -3.35 -4.30
C GLY A 86 0.69 -2.11 -3.58
N ALA A 87 1.10 -0.91 -4.01
CA ALA A 87 0.61 0.34 -3.44
C ALA A 87 -0.91 0.52 -3.69
N LEU A 88 -1.40 0.21 -4.89
CA LEU A 88 -2.83 0.25 -5.20
C LEU A 88 -3.61 -0.78 -4.37
N MET A 89 -3.13 -2.03 -4.30
CA MET A 89 -3.73 -3.09 -3.48
C MET A 89 -3.82 -2.69 -2.01
N VAL A 90 -2.76 -2.10 -1.44
CA VAL A 90 -2.75 -1.65 -0.05
C VAL A 90 -3.69 -0.46 0.16
N ARG A 91 -3.61 0.56 -0.69
CA ARG A 91 -4.36 1.82 -0.54
C ARG A 91 -5.86 1.62 -0.67
N PHE A 92 -6.28 0.78 -1.61
CA PHE A 92 -7.70 0.54 -1.93
C PHE A 92 -8.21 -0.78 -1.36
N ARG A 93 -7.48 -1.38 -0.41
CA ARG A 93 -7.87 -2.61 0.29
C ARG A 93 -8.19 -3.77 -0.67
N GLY A 94 -7.40 -3.91 -1.72
CA GLY A 94 -7.47 -5.03 -2.64
C GLY A 94 -6.95 -6.33 -2.01
N ASP A 95 -7.25 -7.43 -2.71
CA ASP A 95 -6.78 -8.77 -2.39
C ASP A 95 -5.85 -9.24 -3.52
N LEU A 96 -4.71 -9.82 -3.15
CA LEU A 96 -3.75 -10.38 -4.10
C LEU A 96 -3.10 -11.62 -3.50
N ARG A 97 -3.06 -12.69 -4.28
CA ARG A 97 -2.24 -13.86 -4.04
C ARG A 97 -1.43 -14.13 -5.29
N ALA A 98 -0.11 -14.07 -5.17
CA ALA A 98 0.80 -14.26 -6.30
C ALA A 98 2.11 -14.89 -5.83
N ARG A 99 2.82 -15.52 -6.76
CA ARG A 99 4.21 -15.93 -6.56
C ARG A 99 5.12 -14.99 -7.32
N LEU A 100 6.06 -14.39 -6.60
CA LEU A 100 7.13 -13.59 -7.20
C LEU A 100 8.26 -14.54 -7.54
N VAL A 101 8.59 -14.66 -8.82
CA VAL A 101 9.69 -15.47 -9.33
C VAL A 101 10.92 -14.59 -9.46
N PHE A 102 12.03 -15.04 -8.90
CA PHE A 102 13.31 -14.32 -8.88
C PHE A 102 14.35 -15.05 -9.73
N ASP A 103 15.37 -14.34 -10.22
CA ASP A 103 16.52 -14.99 -10.85
C ASP A 103 17.26 -15.82 -9.78
N PRO A 104 17.44 -17.14 -9.97
CA PRO A 104 18.19 -18.00 -9.04
C PRO A 104 19.64 -17.55 -8.82
N ARG A 105 20.21 -16.73 -9.72
CA ARG A 105 21.56 -16.16 -9.59
C ARG A 105 21.60 -15.01 -8.60
N GLU A 106 20.52 -14.25 -8.49
CA GLU A 106 20.41 -13.09 -7.59
C GLU A 106 19.81 -13.48 -6.24
N ASN A 107 18.91 -14.46 -6.23
CA ASN A 107 18.29 -14.98 -5.02
C ASN A 107 18.75 -16.41 -4.74
N ARG A 108 19.60 -16.58 -3.70
CA ARG A 108 20.11 -17.89 -3.27
C ARG A 108 19.16 -18.65 -2.33
N ALA A 109 17.88 -18.28 -2.32
CA ALA A 109 16.87 -19.03 -1.61
C ALA A 109 16.75 -20.45 -2.17
N GLU A 110 16.30 -21.38 -1.34
CA GLU A 110 16.06 -22.77 -1.74
C GLU A 110 14.98 -22.86 -2.83
N ASP A 111 13.97 -22.00 -2.72
CA ASP A 111 12.93 -21.82 -3.73
C ASP A 111 13.21 -20.60 -4.62
N PRO A 112 13.05 -20.70 -5.95
CA PRO A 112 13.24 -19.58 -6.88
C PRO A 112 12.07 -18.59 -6.87
N TRP A 113 11.13 -18.74 -5.92
CA TRP A 113 9.94 -17.92 -5.81
C TRP A 113 9.57 -17.67 -4.35
N VAL A 114 8.80 -16.60 -4.12
CA VAL A 114 8.19 -16.30 -2.82
C VAL A 114 6.71 -16.00 -3.01
N GLU A 115 5.85 -16.62 -2.21
CA GLU A 115 4.42 -16.31 -2.22
C GLU A 115 4.16 -15.00 -1.47
N VAL A 116 3.41 -14.11 -2.11
CA VAL A 116 2.93 -12.86 -1.55
C VAL A 116 1.43 -12.91 -1.42
N LYS A 117 0.98 -12.51 -0.22
CA LYS A 117 -0.43 -12.42 0.14
C LYS A 117 -0.73 -10.99 0.59
N ILE A 118 -1.74 -10.39 -0.02
CA ILE A 118 -2.37 -9.13 0.37
C ILE A 118 -3.85 -9.44 0.59
N GLU A 119 -4.38 -9.16 1.78
CA GLU A 119 -5.79 -9.37 2.11
C GLU A 119 -6.38 -8.08 2.64
N GLN A 120 -7.35 -7.52 1.94
CA GLN A 120 -7.97 -6.24 2.27
C GLN A 120 -6.92 -5.13 2.51
N GLY A 121 -5.89 -5.12 1.65
CA GLY A 121 -4.74 -4.21 1.74
C GLY A 121 -3.73 -4.51 2.87
N ARG A 122 -3.90 -5.61 3.61
CA ARG A 122 -2.96 -6.05 4.65
C ARG A 122 -1.94 -7.01 4.07
N THR A 123 -0.66 -6.78 4.37
CA THR A 123 0.41 -7.67 3.93
C THR A 123 1.59 -7.63 4.88
N THR A 124 2.34 -8.72 4.93
CA THR A 124 3.65 -8.82 5.61
C THR A 124 4.81 -8.58 4.65
N TRP A 125 4.53 -8.33 3.36
CA TRP A 125 5.58 -8.12 2.37
C TRP A 125 6.44 -6.89 2.71
N PRO A 126 7.78 -7.05 2.78
CA PRO A 126 8.68 -5.93 3.06
C PRO A 126 8.48 -4.76 2.08
N GLY A 127 8.49 -3.53 2.59
CA GLY A 127 8.25 -2.32 1.80
C GLY A 127 6.78 -1.94 1.61
N LEU A 128 5.86 -2.91 1.57
CA LEU A 128 4.41 -2.67 1.53
C LEU A 128 3.79 -2.64 2.94
N ALA A 129 4.33 -3.41 3.89
CA ALA A 129 3.80 -3.48 5.25
C ALA A 129 3.76 -2.11 5.96
N THR A 130 4.78 -1.27 5.78
CA THR A 130 4.82 0.09 6.34
C THR A 130 3.73 0.98 5.74
N GLN A 131 3.49 0.87 4.43
CA GLN A 131 2.42 1.60 3.76
C GLN A 131 1.05 1.13 4.26
N ALA A 132 0.88 -0.18 4.42
CA ALA A 132 -0.35 -0.76 4.95
C ALA A 132 -0.63 -0.32 6.40
N ALA A 133 0.40 -0.21 7.24
CA ALA A 133 0.26 0.34 8.58
C ALA A 133 -0.15 1.82 8.55
N ALA A 134 0.50 2.64 7.70
CA ALA A 134 0.17 4.06 7.58
C ALA A 134 -1.27 4.30 7.07
N VAL A 135 -1.71 3.55 6.06
CA VAL A 135 -3.10 3.63 5.54
C VAL A 135 -4.11 3.27 6.62
N ARG A 136 -3.83 2.25 7.45
CA ARG A 136 -4.69 1.88 8.58
C ARG A 136 -4.78 3.00 9.61
N LEU A 137 -3.66 3.60 9.99
CA LEU A 137 -3.64 4.71 10.94
C LEU A 137 -4.43 5.92 10.40
N ALA A 138 -4.30 6.23 9.11
CA ALA A 138 -5.05 7.31 8.47
C ALA A 138 -6.57 7.03 8.48
N HIS A 139 -6.99 5.80 8.20
CA HIS A 139 -8.40 5.41 8.28
C HIS A 139 -8.94 5.45 9.72
N ALA A 140 -8.20 4.90 10.68
CA ALA A 140 -8.59 4.93 12.09
C ALA A 140 -8.72 6.37 12.61
N ALA A 141 -7.84 7.28 12.18
CA ALA A 141 -7.94 8.70 12.52
C ALA A 141 -9.15 9.39 11.87
N ALA A 142 -9.51 9.01 10.63
CA ALA A 142 -10.68 9.55 9.94
C ALA A 142 -12.01 9.05 10.56
N GLU A 143 -12.05 7.80 11.00
CA GLU A 143 -13.22 7.18 11.64
C GLU A 143 -13.32 7.58 13.14
N GLY A 144 -12.19 7.76 13.82
CA GLY A 144 -12.10 8.17 15.23
C GLY A 144 -12.36 9.66 15.51
N GLY A 145 -12.66 10.47 14.47
CA GLY A 145 -13.10 11.86 14.61
C GLY A 145 -14.54 12.03 15.14
N SER A 146 -15.24 10.93 15.41
CA SER A 146 -16.59 10.88 15.99
C SER A 146 -16.59 10.19 17.36
N VAL A 147 -15.90 10.78 18.35
CA VAL A 147 -16.28 10.57 19.75
C VAL A 147 -16.81 11.89 20.27
N GLY A 148 -18.13 12.04 20.14
CA GLY A 148 -18.88 13.08 20.80
C GLY A 148 -18.66 12.99 22.31
N ALA A 149 -18.54 14.17 22.91
CA ALA A 149 -18.76 14.34 24.32
C ALA A 149 -20.17 13.83 24.69
N SER A 150 -20.25 13.21 25.88
CA SER A 150 -21.45 12.88 26.67
C SER A 150 -21.95 11.44 26.55
N GLY A 151 -21.87 10.71 27.67
CA GLY A 151 -22.67 9.52 27.91
C GLY A 151 -22.01 8.50 28.82
N GLU A 152 -22.04 8.74 30.13
CA GLU A 152 -21.95 7.68 31.13
C GLU A 152 -22.93 6.54 30.80
N GLY A 153 -22.46 5.29 30.80
CA GLY A 153 -23.31 4.12 30.57
C GLY A 153 -22.45 2.86 30.52
N GLY A 154 -22.56 2.03 31.55
CA GLY A 154 -21.61 0.96 31.85
C GLY A 154 -21.71 -0.29 30.98
N GLY A 155 -20.63 -1.06 31.05
CA GLY A 155 -20.60 -2.53 31.00
C GLY A 155 -20.67 -3.17 29.62
N GLU A 156 -19.53 -3.65 29.13
CA GLU A 156 -19.28 -5.10 29.02
C GLU A 156 -17.81 -5.36 28.69
N ALA A 157 -17.18 -6.16 29.55
CA ALA A 157 -15.78 -6.53 29.47
C ALA A 157 -15.54 -7.41 28.24
N SER A 158 -14.78 -6.90 27.28
CA SER A 158 -14.03 -7.74 26.34
C SER A 158 -12.65 -7.95 26.93
N SER A 159 -12.33 -9.22 27.17
CA SER A 159 -11.10 -9.72 27.76
C SER A 159 -9.85 -9.08 27.14
N GLU A 160 -9.19 -8.23 27.92
CA GLU A 160 -7.90 -7.64 27.62
C GLU A 160 -6.85 -8.75 27.82
N GLU A 161 -6.41 -9.38 26.73
CA GLU A 161 -5.18 -10.18 26.75
C GLU A 161 -4.03 -9.28 27.22
N PRO A 162 -3.25 -9.69 28.23
CA PRO A 162 -2.16 -8.87 28.73
C PRO A 162 -1.14 -8.68 27.62
N LEU A 163 -0.85 -7.42 27.30
CA LEU A 163 0.19 -7.02 26.36
C LEU A 163 1.50 -7.74 26.72
N THR A 164 2.15 -8.31 25.72
CA THR A 164 3.47 -8.90 25.91
C THR A 164 4.46 -7.81 26.33
N PRO A 165 5.53 -8.14 27.09
CA PRO A 165 6.50 -7.14 27.54
C PRO A 165 7.15 -6.36 26.38
N GLU A 166 7.23 -6.98 25.20
CA GLU A 166 7.72 -6.34 23.97
C GLU A 166 6.73 -5.29 23.43
N GLU A 167 5.42 -5.56 23.51
CA GLU A 167 4.36 -4.63 23.10
C GLU A 167 4.24 -3.42 24.06
N GLU A 168 4.48 -3.62 25.36
CA GLU A 168 4.56 -2.53 26.33
C GLU A 168 5.75 -1.61 26.05
N GLU A 169 6.92 -2.19 25.72
CA GLU A 169 8.11 -1.43 25.38
C GLU A 169 7.94 -0.66 24.07
N LEU A 170 7.37 -1.30 23.04
CA LEU A 170 6.99 -0.66 21.78
C LEU A 170 6.01 0.49 22.01
N SER A 171 5.00 0.30 22.88
CA SER A 171 4.02 1.33 23.22
C SER A 171 4.67 2.55 23.88
N ARG A 172 5.64 2.33 24.78
CA ARG A 172 6.41 3.43 25.40
C ARG A 172 7.29 4.17 24.38
N ILE A 173 7.93 3.45 23.47
CA ILE A 173 8.77 4.05 22.43
C ILE A 173 7.92 4.89 21.47
N LEU A 174 6.75 4.37 21.05
CA LEU A 174 5.82 5.07 20.17
C LEU A 174 5.25 6.34 20.84
N ALA A 175 4.80 6.24 22.09
CA ALA A 175 4.29 7.39 22.84
C ALA A 175 5.36 8.51 22.97
N ARG A 176 6.62 8.13 23.16
CA ARG A 176 7.74 9.09 23.20
C ARG A 176 8.01 9.74 21.84
N ALA A 177 7.94 8.96 20.75
CA ALA A 177 8.15 9.47 19.40
C ALA A 177 7.03 10.43 18.98
N GLU A 178 5.78 10.14 19.34
CA GLU A 178 4.63 11.01 19.09
C GLU A 178 4.75 12.34 19.84
N ALA A 179 5.13 12.31 21.12
CA ALA A 179 5.36 13.53 21.89
C ALA A 179 6.44 14.42 21.26
N ALA A 180 7.56 13.82 20.82
CA ALA A 180 8.63 14.54 20.14
C ALA A 180 8.18 15.12 18.79
N TRP A 181 7.36 14.38 18.04
CA TRP A 181 6.79 14.85 16.77
C TRP A 181 5.82 16.02 16.96
N GLN A 182 4.93 15.95 17.96
CA GLN A 182 4.02 17.04 18.28
C GLN A 182 4.77 18.32 18.69
N GLU A 183 5.84 18.19 19.47
CA GLU A 183 6.67 19.32 19.86
C GLU A 183 7.40 19.94 18.65
N TYR A 184 7.92 19.10 17.75
CA TYR A 184 8.50 19.56 16.48
C TYR A 184 7.49 20.33 15.62
N GLN A 185 6.26 19.81 15.49
CA GLN A 185 5.19 20.48 14.74
C GLN A 185 4.81 21.83 15.38
N ARG A 186 4.76 21.92 16.71
CA ARG A 186 4.54 23.17 17.44
C ARG A 186 5.61 24.21 17.13
N LEU A 187 6.89 23.83 17.21
CA LEU A 187 8.02 24.70 16.92
C LEU A 187 8.06 25.14 15.45
N LYS A 188 7.72 24.23 14.53
CA LYS A 188 7.63 24.53 13.09
C LYS A 188 6.55 25.57 12.80
N ARG A 189 5.37 25.47 13.43
CA ARG A 189 4.29 26.47 13.29
C ARG A 189 4.68 27.83 13.86
N GLN A 190 5.37 27.87 15.01
CA GLN A 190 5.86 29.12 15.60
C GLN A 190 6.90 29.82 14.72
N ARG A 191 7.73 29.07 13.99
CA ARG A 191 8.71 29.62 13.04
C ARG A 191 8.11 30.16 11.74
N GLN A 192 6.88 29.78 11.41
CA GLN A 192 6.20 30.16 10.17
C GLN A 192 5.23 31.34 10.31
N GLN A 193 5.07 31.91 11.51
CA GLN A 193 4.35 33.17 11.68
C GLN A 193 5.34 34.34 11.50
N PRO A 194 5.27 35.12 10.40
CA PRO A 194 6.02 36.37 10.30
C PRO A 194 5.46 37.37 11.32
N ARG A 195 6.35 38.12 11.97
CA ARG A 195 5.99 39.34 12.71
C ARG A 195 5.56 40.43 11.75
#